data_AF-A0A523U248-F1
#
_entry.id   AF-A0A523U248-F1
#
_cell.length_a   1.000
_cell.length_b   1.000
_cell.length_c   1.000
_cell.angle_alpha   90.00
_cell.angle_beta   90.00
_cell.angle_gamma   90.00
#
_symmetry.space_group_name_H-M   'P 1'
#
loop_
_entity.id
_entity.type
_entity.pdbx_description
1 polymer ?
#
loop_
_entity_poly.entity_id
_entity_poly.type
_entity_poly.pdbx_seq_one_letter_code
_entity_poly.pdbx_strand_id
1 'polypeptide(L)'
;MDKSRKISLVLIGLAWPAVGMGFMALHFGYLPSGLNLIAEVLGLFIAGVLSGLLYFGIRNIFKTKLSLVLVNVGYLLFAPISIMTALIAPGLGEEIGSPLTFVLISPIMIVLYAMAAMAAGLGMTSSLAIAAQILSGRPQQPTGNIQEAVSISE
;
A
#
# COMPACT_ATOMS: atom_id res chain seq x y z
N MET A 1 -14.15 1.91 -15.40
CA MET A 1 -13.27 0.95 -14.69
C MET A 1 -13.63 -0.45 -15.15
N ASP A 2 -12.64 -1.19 -15.64
CA ASP A 2 -12.80 -2.52 -16.22
C ASP A 2 -13.34 -3.54 -15.19
N LYS A 3 -14.10 -4.54 -15.64
CA LYS A 3 -14.76 -5.55 -14.78
C LYS A 3 -13.73 -6.29 -13.93
N SER A 4 -12.58 -6.61 -14.50
CA SER A 4 -11.47 -7.27 -13.80
C SER A 4 -10.92 -6.43 -12.66
N ARG A 5 -10.78 -5.11 -12.83
CA ARG A 5 -10.32 -4.20 -11.77
C ARG A 5 -11.30 -4.10 -10.61
N LYS A 6 -12.60 -4.06 -10.91
CA LYS A 6 -13.66 -4.06 -9.88
C LYS A 6 -13.57 -5.32 -9.02
N ILE A 7 -13.45 -6.48 -9.67
CA ILE A 7 -13.30 -7.76 -8.97
C ILE A 7 -12.03 -7.78 -8.12
N SER A 8 -10.89 -7.34 -8.65
CA SER A 8 -9.64 -7.28 -7.87
C SER A 8 -9.75 -6.36 -6.65
N LEU A 9 -10.41 -5.20 -6.78
CA LEU A 9 -10.65 -4.30 -5.65
C LEU A 9 -11.50 -4.94 -4.56
N VAL A 10 -12.57 -5.64 -4.95
CA VAL A 10 -13.41 -6.37 -3.99
C VAL A 10 -12.61 -7.49 -3.31
N LEU A 11 -11.79 -8.23 -4.05
CA LEU A 11 -10.94 -9.27 -3.48
C LEU A 11 -9.90 -8.72 -2.51
N ILE A 12 -9.26 -7.60 -2.83
CA ILE A 12 -8.33 -6.92 -1.91
C ILE A 12 -9.10 -6.44 -0.67
N GLY A 13 -10.27 -5.82 -0.86
CA GLY A 13 -11.14 -5.38 0.22
C GLY A 13 -11.52 -6.52 1.17
N LEU A 14 -11.86 -7.70 0.64
CA LEU A 14 -12.21 -8.88 1.44
C LEU A 14 -10.98 -9.55 2.08
N ALA A 15 -9.81 -9.47 1.46
CA ALA A 15 -8.58 -10.03 2.01
C ALA A 15 -8.17 -9.30 3.29
N TRP A 16 -8.41 -8.00 3.39
CA TRP A 16 -8.00 -7.20 4.54
C TRP A 16 -8.64 -7.61 5.86
N PRO A 17 -9.98 -7.78 5.96
CA PRO A 17 -10.60 -8.37 7.14
C PRO A 17 -10.06 -9.77 7.43
N ALA A 18 -9.94 -10.64 6.44
CA ALA A 18 -9.45 -12.00 6.68
C ALA A 18 -8.03 -12.01 7.29
N VAL A 19 -7.13 -11.19 6.75
CA VAL A 19 -5.76 -11.05 7.23
C VAL A 19 -5.71 -10.33 8.58
N GLY A 20 -6.47 -9.25 8.75
CA GLY A 20 -6.50 -8.49 10.00
C GLY A 20 -7.09 -9.28 11.17
N MET A 21 -8.19 -9.99 10.95
CA MET A 21 -8.78 -10.88 11.97
C MET A 21 -7.88 -12.07 12.26
N GLY A 22 -7.24 -12.65 11.24
CA GLY A 22 -6.24 -13.71 11.42
C GLY A 22 -5.04 -13.22 12.22
N PHE A 23 -4.58 -11.99 11.97
CA PHE A 23 -3.53 -11.36 12.74
C PHE A 23 -3.96 -11.12 14.19
N MET A 24 -5.17 -10.62 14.45
CA MET A 24 -5.68 -10.49 15.81
C MET A 24 -5.69 -11.82 16.57
N ALA A 25 -6.21 -12.88 15.94
CA ALA A 25 -6.26 -14.20 16.55
C ALA A 25 -4.85 -14.76 16.88
N LEU A 26 -3.88 -14.56 15.98
CA LEU A 26 -2.52 -15.12 16.15
C LEU A 26 -1.60 -14.24 17.01
N HIS A 27 -1.68 -12.92 16.89
CA HIS A 27 -0.77 -11.98 17.52
C HIS A 27 -1.29 -11.48 18.88
N PHE A 28 -2.58 -11.15 18.96
CA PHE A 28 -3.19 -10.64 20.19
C PHE A 28 -3.88 -11.75 21.01
N GLY A 29 -4.07 -12.95 20.44
CA GLY A 29 -4.63 -14.09 21.16
C GLY A 29 -6.13 -13.97 21.45
N TYR A 30 -6.82 -13.00 20.83
CA TYR A 30 -8.26 -12.85 20.96
C TYR A 30 -8.90 -12.46 19.62
N LEU A 31 -10.20 -12.72 19.52
CA LEU A 31 -11.04 -12.21 18.44
C LEU A 31 -12.07 -11.24 19.06
N PRO A 32 -12.22 -10.03 18.50
CA PRO A 32 -13.28 -9.12 18.89
C PRO A 32 -14.64 -9.81 18.75
N SER A 33 -15.60 -9.40 19.57
CA SER A 33 -16.95 -9.96 19.55
C SER A 33 -18.02 -8.86 19.56
N GLY A 34 -19.25 -9.23 19.18
CA GLY A 34 -20.39 -8.33 19.14
C GLY A 34 -20.21 -7.16 18.18
N LEU A 35 -20.53 -5.95 18.64
CA LEU A 35 -20.45 -4.73 17.83
C LEU A 35 -19.01 -4.35 17.45
N ASN A 36 -18.02 -4.69 18.28
CA ASN A 36 -16.63 -4.39 17.98
C ASN A 36 -16.14 -5.19 16.76
N LEU A 37 -16.50 -6.48 16.68
CA LEU A 37 -16.20 -7.32 15.52
C LEU A 37 -16.73 -6.71 14.22
N ILE A 38 -17.97 -6.22 14.25
CA ILE A 38 -18.60 -5.62 13.07
C ILE A 38 -17.87 -4.33 12.68
N ALA A 39 -17.54 -3.48 13.65
CA ALA A 39 -16.83 -2.22 13.40
C ALA A 39 -15.43 -2.46 12.81
N GLU A 40 -14.68 -3.42 13.36
CA GLU A 40 -13.36 -3.77 12.86
C GLU A 40 -13.40 -4.38 11.46
N VAL A 41 -14.30 -5.34 11.21
CA VAL A 41 -14.44 -5.98 9.89
C VAL A 41 -14.83 -4.94 8.83
N LEU A 42 -15.77 -4.03 9.15
CA LEU A 42 -16.16 -2.96 8.23
C LEU A 42 -15.02 -1.97 7.99
N GLY A 43 -14.33 -1.54 9.05
CA GLY A 43 -13.17 -0.65 8.95
C GLY A 43 -12.07 -1.24 8.08
N LEU A 44 -11.70 -2.51 8.33
CA LEU A 44 -10.68 -3.22 7.57
C LEU A 44 -11.10 -3.44 6.11
N PHE A 45 -12.37 -3.73 5.86
CA PHE A 45 -12.89 -3.88 4.50
C PHE A 45 -12.76 -2.57 3.71
N ILE A 46 -13.21 -1.45 4.29
CA ILE A 46 -13.12 -0.14 3.67
C ILE A 46 -11.66 0.24 3.45
N ALA A 47 -10.79 0.03 4.46
CA ALA A 47 -9.37 0.27 4.36
C ALA A 47 -8.71 -0.56 3.24
N GLY A 48 -9.12 -1.83 3.08
CA GLY A 48 -8.65 -2.70 1.99
C GLY A 48 -9.08 -2.21 0.61
N VAL A 49 -10.34 -1.79 0.45
CA VAL A 49 -10.82 -1.21 -0.81
C VAL A 49 -10.04 0.06 -1.15
N LEU A 50 -9.84 0.96 -0.19
CA LEU A 50 -9.09 2.21 -0.39
C LEU A 50 -7.61 1.96 -0.67
N SER A 51 -6.99 1.01 0.03
CA SER A 51 -5.62 0.57 -0.22
C SER A 51 -5.46 0.00 -1.64
N GLY A 52 -6.41 -0.83 -2.08
CA GLY A 52 -6.45 -1.33 -3.46
C GLY A 52 -6.58 -0.21 -4.48
N LEU A 53 -7.43 0.80 -4.23
CA LEU A 53 -7.57 1.98 -5.09
C LEU A 53 -6.25 2.77 -5.17
N LEU A 54 -5.61 3.00 -4.04
CA LEU A 54 -4.32 3.69 -3.97
C LEU A 54 -3.24 2.93 -4.76
N TYR A 55 -3.15 1.62 -4.56
CA TYR A 55 -2.23 0.75 -5.30
C TYR A 55 -2.45 0.81 -6.80
N PHE A 56 -3.69 0.64 -7.27
CA PHE A 56 -3.99 0.72 -8.70
C PHE A 56 -3.78 2.12 -9.26
N GLY A 57 -4.03 3.16 -8.46
CA GLY A 57 -3.75 4.55 -8.82
C GLY A 57 -2.27 4.76 -9.12
N ILE A 58 -1.41 4.40 -8.17
CA ILE A 58 0.05 4.53 -8.28
C ILE A 58 0.60 3.63 -9.40
N ARG A 59 0.16 2.38 -9.46
CA ARG A 59 0.62 1.41 -10.47
C ARG A 59 0.36 1.88 -11.90
N ASN A 60 -0.70 2.66 -12.15
CA ASN A 60 -1.00 3.17 -13.50
C ASN A 60 -0.04 4.29 -13.96
N ILE A 61 0.72 4.89 -13.05
CA ILE A 61 1.66 5.97 -13.37
C ILE A 61 2.94 5.40 -14.01
N PHE A 62 3.34 4.19 -13.60
CA PHE A 62 4.59 3.57 -14.01
C PHE A 62 4.43 2.66 -15.24
N LYS A 63 5.37 2.77 -16.19
CA LYS A 63 5.34 1.99 -17.45
C LYS A 63 6.46 0.95 -17.55
N THR A 64 7.53 1.08 -16.77
CA THR A 64 8.69 0.17 -16.80
C THR A 64 8.50 -1.01 -15.86
N LYS A 65 9.04 -2.18 -16.24
CA LYS A 65 8.95 -3.42 -15.43
C LYS A 65 9.57 -3.22 -14.04
N LEU A 66 10.73 -2.55 -13.96
CA LEU A 66 11.45 -2.31 -12.72
C LEU A 66 10.62 -1.48 -11.72
N SER A 67 10.03 -0.37 -12.18
CA SER A 67 9.21 0.51 -11.34
C SER A 67 7.92 -0.19 -10.88
N LEU A 68 7.30 -1.00 -11.75
CA LEU A 68 6.13 -1.80 -11.38
C LEU A 68 6.46 -2.86 -10.31
N VAL A 69 7.61 -3.52 -10.41
CA VAL A 69 8.06 -4.47 -9.38
C VAL A 69 8.24 -3.77 -8.03
N LEU A 70 8.86 -2.58 -8.03
CA LEU A 70 9.08 -1.82 -6.80
C LEU A 70 7.76 -1.40 -6.12
N VAL A 71 6.76 -0.99 -6.90
CA VAL A 71 5.43 -0.67 -6.37
C VAL A 71 4.73 -1.91 -5.80
N ASN A 72 4.84 -3.07 -6.47
CA ASN A 72 4.26 -4.32 -5.98
C ASN A 72 4.92 -4.77 -4.67
N VAL A 73 6.25 -4.69 -4.59
CA VAL A 73 7.02 -5.02 -3.39
C VAL A 73 6.66 -4.05 -2.26
N GLY A 74 6.54 -2.75 -2.57
CA GLY A 74 6.05 -1.76 -1.62
C GLY A 74 4.68 -2.11 -1.08
N TYR A 75 3.74 -2.50 -1.94
CA TYR A 75 2.42 -2.92 -1.49
C TYR A 75 2.49 -4.12 -0.55
N LEU A 76 3.24 -5.16 -0.91
CA LEU A 76 3.38 -6.38 -0.12
C LEU A 76 4.03 -6.14 1.25
N LEU A 77 5.01 -5.24 1.34
CA LEU A 77 5.71 -4.94 2.59
C LEU A 77 4.88 -4.04 3.51
N PHE A 78 4.18 -3.06 2.95
CA PHE A 78 3.45 -2.06 3.74
C PHE A 78 2.01 -2.45 4.06
N ALA A 79 1.37 -3.34 3.29
CA ALA A 79 0.01 -3.80 3.61
C ALA A 79 -0.09 -4.47 5.00
N PRO A 80 0.82 -5.37 5.43
CA PRO A 80 0.81 -5.90 6.79
C PRO A 80 1.01 -4.83 7.86
N ILE A 81 1.92 -3.87 7.63
CA ILE A 81 2.18 -2.75 8.56
C ILE A 81 0.93 -1.88 8.69
N SER A 82 0.28 -1.55 7.57
CA SER A 82 -0.98 -0.81 7.55
C SER A 82 -2.10 -1.55 8.29
N ILE A 83 -2.17 -2.87 8.18
CA ILE A 83 -3.15 -3.67 8.93
C ILE A 83 -2.84 -3.58 10.43
N MET A 84 -1.57 -3.72 10.83
CA MET A 84 -1.18 -3.58 12.25
C MET A 84 -1.53 -2.20 12.82
N THR A 85 -1.22 -1.12 12.10
CA THR A 85 -1.55 0.24 12.55
C THR A 85 -3.06 0.45 12.64
N ALA A 86 -3.82 -0.13 11.72
CA ALA A 86 -5.26 -0.05 11.72
C ALA A 86 -5.87 -0.77 12.93
N LEU A 87 -5.38 -1.95 13.29
CA LEU A 87 -5.89 -2.75 14.41
C LEU A 87 -5.56 -2.13 15.78
N ILE A 88 -4.47 -1.38 15.89
CA ILE A 88 -4.09 -0.68 17.13
C ILE A 88 -4.88 0.62 17.30
N ALA A 89 -5.32 1.26 16.20
CA ALA A 89 -5.92 2.58 16.23
C ALA A 89 -7.23 2.70 17.06
N PRO A 90 -8.18 1.74 17.04
CA PRO A 90 -9.38 1.79 17.88
C PRO A 90 -9.08 1.87 19.39
N GLY A 91 -8.05 1.16 19.87
CA GLY A 91 -7.65 1.18 21.28
C GLY A 91 -7.18 2.54 21.77
N LEU A 92 -6.79 3.45 20.87
CA LEU A 92 -6.45 4.83 21.19
C LEU A 92 -7.69 5.73 21.38
N GLY A 93 -8.86 5.28 20.91
CA GLY A 93 -10.13 6.01 20.98
C GLY A 93 -11.12 5.50 22.04
N GLU A 94 -10.79 4.41 22.73
CA GLU A 94 -11.64 3.82 23.79
C GLU A 94 -11.84 4.74 25.00
N GLU A 95 -11.02 5.78 25.16
CA GLU A 95 -11.16 6.78 26.23
C GLU A 95 -12.46 7.63 26.13
N ILE A 96 -13.21 7.54 25.04
CA ILE A 96 -14.38 8.40 24.77
C ILE A 96 -15.70 7.84 25.38
N GLY A 97 -15.68 6.68 26.03
CA GLY A 97 -16.70 6.27 27.02
C GLY A 97 -18.10 5.89 26.53
N SER A 98 -18.40 5.94 25.22
CA SER A 98 -19.72 5.55 24.66
C SER A 98 -19.61 4.43 23.61
N PRO A 99 -20.35 3.32 23.75
CA PRO A 99 -20.37 2.21 22.79
C PRO A 99 -20.80 2.61 21.37
N LEU A 100 -21.73 3.57 21.24
CA LEU A 100 -22.18 4.07 19.94
C LEU A 100 -21.08 4.87 19.24
N THR A 101 -20.39 5.71 20.03
CA THR A 101 -19.26 6.51 19.56
C THR A 101 -18.12 5.59 19.11
N PHE A 102 -17.86 4.52 19.85
CA PHE A 102 -16.86 3.52 19.48
C PHE A 102 -17.17 2.83 18.15
N VAL A 103 -18.42 2.40 17.92
CA VAL A 103 -18.82 1.74 16.65
C VAL A 103 -18.70 2.66 15.45
N LEU A 104 -18.93 3.97 15.62
CA LEU A 104 -18.85 4.94 14.54
C LEU A 104 -17.42 5.43 14.28
N ILE A 105 -16.63 5.64 15.33
CA ILE A 105 -15.27 6.19 15.24
C ILE A 105 -14.25 5.11 14.87
N SER A 106 -14.39 3.88 15.37
CA SER A 106 -13.41 2.82 15.14
C SER A 106 -13.16 2.53 13.65
N PRO A 107 -14.19 2.37 12.78
CA PRO A 107 -13.97 2.19 11.36
C PRO A 107 -13.23 3.36 10.71
N ILE A 108 -13.52 4.59 11.14
CA ILE A 108 -12.87 5.80 10.63
C ILE A 108 -11.39 5.80 11.03
N MET A 109 -11.08 5.50 12.29
CA MET A 109 -9.71 5.43 12.80
C MET A 109 -8.90 4.35 12.09
N ILE A 110 -9.47 3.15 11.94
CA ILE A 110 -8.87 2.03 11.17
C ILE A 110 -8.50 2.52 9.77
N VAL A 111 -9.43 3.17 9.07
CA VAL A 111 -9.19 3.68 7.71
C VAL A 111 -8.08 4.74 7.71
N LEU A 112 -8.13 5.73 8.59
CA LEU A 112 -7.16 6.82 8.62
C LEU A 112 -5.73 6.31 8.88
N TYR A 113 -5.56 5.46 9.89
CA TYR A 113 -4.25 4.93 10.27
C TYR A 113 -3.71 3.93 9.26
N ALA A 114 -4.57 3.07 8.70
CA ALA A 114 -4.18 2.18 7.61
C ALA A 114 -3.67 2.98 6.40
N MET A 115 -4.43 4.00 6.00
CA MET A 115 -4.12 4.78 4.80
C MET A 115 -2.90 5.68 5.01
N ALA A 116 -2.69 6.22 6.20
CA ALA A 116 -1.47 6.97 6.52
C ALA A 116 -0.21 6.10 6.35
N ALA A 117 -0.21 4.89 6.92
CA ALA A 117 0.88 3.93 6.78
C ALA A 117 1.06 3.48 5.31
N MET A 118 -0.05 3.23 4.61
CA MET A 118 -0.01 2.75 3.22
C MET A 118 0.51 3.82 2.27
N ALA A 119 0.06 5.06 2.44
CA ALA A 119 0.47 6.20 1.64
C ALA A 119 1.96 6.53 1.87
N ALA A 120 2.43 6.48 3.13
CA ALA A 120 3.85 6.65 3.42
C ALA A 120 4.70 5.58 2.74
N GLY A 121 4.31 4.30 2.86
CA GLY A 121 5.02 3.17 2.28
C GLY A 121 5.05 3.18 0.74
N LEU A 122 3.90 3.37 0.12
CA LEU A 122 3.80 3.46 -1.34
C LEU A 122 4.45 4.73 -1.87
N GLY A 123 4.42 5.85 -1.12
CA GLY A 123 5.12 7.08 -1.47
C GLY A 123 6.64 6.87 -1.53
N MET A 124 7.22 6.24 -0.51
CA MET A 124 8.66 5.94 -0.47
C MET A 124 9.08 5.02 -1.63
N THR A 125 8.34 3.92 -1.83
CA THR A 125 8.65 2.96 -2.91
C THR A 125 8.40 3.53 -4.30
N SER A 126 7.44 4.44 -4.46
CA SER A 126 7.22 5.17 -5.71
C SER A 126 8.36 6.14 -6.01
N SER A 127 8.85 6.88 -5.02
CA SER A 127 10.03 7.75 -5.19
C SER A 127 11.26 6.96 -5.64
N LEU A 128 11.46 5.78 -5.05
CA LEU A 128 12.52 4.86 -5.44
C LEU A 128 12.30 4.31 -6.86
N ALA A 129 11.05 4.06 -7.24
CA ALA A 129 10.67 3.57 -8.56
C ALA A 129 10.91 4.63 -9.65
N ILE A 130 10.70 5.92 -9.33
CA ILE A 130 11.04 7.05 -10.20
C ILE A 130 12.56 7.14 -10.36
N ALA A 131 13.33 7.10 -9.27
CA ALA A 131 14.79 7.15 -9.32
C ALA A 131 15.37 6.00 -10.17
N ALA A 132 14.86 4.79 -9.97
CA ALA A 132 15.25 3.61 -10.75
C ALA A 132 14.91 3.77 -12.25
N GLN A 133 13.76 4.36 -12.57
CA GLN A 133 13.37 4.65 -13.95
C GLN A 133 14.34 5.63 -14.62
N ILE A 134 14.70 6.72 -13.92
CA ILE A 134 15.66 7.72 -14.41
C ILE A 134 17.03 7.10 -14.66
N LEU A 135 17.51 6.26 -13.74
CA LEU A 135 18.80 5.57 -13.88
C LEU A 135 18.81 4.60 -15.05
N SER A 136 17.72 3.84 -15.23
CA SER A 136 17.58 2.88 -16.33
C SER A 136 17.36 3.53 -17.71
N GLY A 137 16.89 4.78 -17.74
CA GLY A 137 16.61 5.53 -18.96
C GLY A 137 17.77 6.40 -19.44
N ARG A 138 18.88 6.48 -18.69
CA ARG A 138 20.09 7.14 -19.19
C ARG A 138 20.66 6.30 -20.33
N PRO A 139 20.78 6.84 -21.56
CA PRO A 139 21.54 6.16 -22.59
C PRO A 139 22.97 5.99 -22.08
N GLN A 140 23.49 4.77 -22.15
CA GLN A 140 24.93 4.52 -22.14
C GLN A 140 25.51 5.48 -23.19
N GLN A 141 26.37 6.40 -22.74
CA GLN A 141 27.04 7.35 -23.63
C GLN A 141 27.62 6.60 -24.83
N PRO A 142 27.56 7.18 -26.05
CA PRO A 142 28.17 6.57 -27.21
C PRO A 142 29.64 6.36 -26.87
N THR A 143 30.14 5.13 -27.05
CA THR A 143 31.57 4.90 -27.23
C THR A 143 31.95 5.68 -28.48
N GLY A 144 32.26 6.97 -28.28
CA GLY A 144 32.90 7.78 -29.29
C GLY A 144 34.20 7.07 -29.58
N ASN A 145 34.28 6.45 -30.75
CA ASN A 145 35.56 6.04 -31.31
C ASN A 145 36.38 7.32 -31.46
N ILE A 146 37.22 7.62 -30.46
CA ILE A 146 38.35 8.54 -30.57
C ILE A 146 39.44 7.84 -31.42
N GLN A 147 39.05 7.44 -32.63
CA GLN A 147 39.89 6.64 -33.52
C GLN A 147 39.70 7.12 -34.96
N GLU A 148 39.64 8.43 -35.17
CA GLU A 148 39.69 9.02 -36.53
C GLU A 148 40.31 10.42 -36.58
N ALA A 149 40.79 10.98 -35.46
CA ALA A 149 41.41 12.31 -35.43
C ALA A 149 42.93 12.29 -35.17
N VAL A 150 43.58 11.13 -35.30
CA VAL A 150 45.05 11.01 -35.40
C VAL A 150 45.40 10.42 -36.76
N SER A 151 45.02 11.14 -37.82
CA SER A 151 45.63 11.03 -39.14
C SER A 151 45.97 12.43 -39.62
N ILE A 152 46.89 13.07 -38.90
CA ILE A 152 47.75 14.11 -39.46
C ILE A 152 49.18 13.62 -39.21
N SER A 153 49.78 12.99 -40.23
CA SER A 153 51.22 12.89 -40.47
C SER A 153 51.43 12.12 -41.78
N GLU A 154 51.38 12.83 -42.91
CA GLU A 154 52.42 12.85 -43.98
C GLU A 154 51.95 13.70 -45.17
#